data_AF-A0A4V3FU71-F1
#
_entry.id   AF-A0A4V3FU71-F1
#
_cell.length_a   1.000
_cell.length_b   1.000
_cell.length_c   1.000
_cell.angle_alpha   90.00
_cell.angle_beta   90.00
_cell.angle_gamma   90.00
#
_symmetry.space_group_name_H-M   'P 1'
#
loop_
_entity.id
_entity.type
_entity.pdbx_description
1 polymer ?
#
loop_
_entity_poly.entity_id
_entity_poly.type
_entity_poly.pdbx_seq_one_letter_code
_entity_poly.pdbx_strand_id
1 'polypeptide(L)'
;MLPPELTPASQIALTLRAVGGLTTAEIARAFLVPEATMAQRISRARQKIRASGARFTVPSDMNPVLHVLYLIFNEGYTASSGPSLHRAELAREAIRLTRIVHALLPSDGEVAGLLALMLLTDARRPARTRADGSLVPLAEQDRSLWDRALVDEGLALVRWALQHTRVGVYQVQAAIAAVHAEAGTAGQTD
;
A
#
# COMPACT_ATOMS: atom_id res chain seq x y z
N MET A 1 2.26 10.58 -15.04
CA MET A 1 2.47 11.79 -14.21
C MET A 1 1.30 12.76 -14.46
N LEU A 2 0.71 13.36 -13.42
CA LEU A 2 -0.37 14.35 -13.61
C LEU A 2 0.20 15.60 -14.33
N PRO A 3 -0.57 16.24 -15.21
CA PRO A 3 -0.07 17.37 -15.99
C PRO A 3 0.44 18.51 -15.10
N PRO A 4 1.55 19.19 -15.49
CA PRO A 4 2.21 20.24 -14.71
C PRO A 4 1.34 21.48 -14.45
N GLU A 5 0.16 21.57 -15.07
CA GLU A 5 -0.77 22.69 -14.89
C GLU A 5 -1.63 22.61 -13.62
N LEU A 6 -1.57 21.52 -12.87
CA LEU A 6 -2.29 21.38 -11.60
C LEU A 6 -1.44 21.88 -10.44
N THR A 7 -2.08 22.59 -9.51
CA THR A 7 -1.40 22.94 -8.24
C THR A 7 -1.04 21.66 -7.47
N PRO A 8 0.06 21.64 -6.69
CA PRO A 8 0.46 20.47 -5.91
C PRO A 8 -0.67 19.93 -5.02
N ALA A 9 -1.41 20.83 -4.37
CA ALA A 9 -2.58 20.47 -3.56
C ALA A 9 -3.70 19.79 -4.37
N SER A 10 -3.90 20.18 -5.63
CA SER A 10 -4.87 19.54 -6.52
C SER A 10 -4.40 18.19 -7.01
N GLN A 11 -3.10 18.04 -7.29
CA GLN A 11 -2.52 16.74 -7.67
C GLN A 11 -2.65 15.74 -6.52
N ILE A 12 -2.29 16.14 -5.30
CA ILE A 12 -2.41 15.29 -4.10
C ILE A 12 -3.87 14.92 -3.85
N ALA A 13 -4.80 15.87 -3.87
CA ALA A 13 -6.23 15.58 -3.70
C ALA A 13 -6.80 14.64 -4.77
N LEU A 14 -6.37 14.79 -6.03
CA LEU A 14 -6.81 13.91 -7.12
C LEU A 14 -6.23 12.51 -6.98
N THR A 15 -4.96 12.39 -6.61
CA THR A 15 -4.30 11.12 -6.34
C THR A 15 -4.95 10.43 -5.15
N LEU A 16 -5.19 11.12 -4.03
CA LEU A 16 -5.89 10.54 -2.87
C LEU A 16 -7.30 10.07 -3.22
N ARG A 17 -8.02 10.77 -4.11
CA ARG A 17 -9.38 10.36 -4.53
C ARG A 17 -9.41 9.24 -5.56
N ALA A 18 -8.52 9.30 -6.56
CA ALA A 18 -8.54 8.42 -7.73
C ALA A 18 -7.70 7.16 -7.51
N VAL A 19 -6.61 7.31 -6.77
CA VAL A 19 -5.67 6.25 -6.44
C VAL A 19 -5.95 5.84 -5.00
N GLY A 20 -5.78 6.73 -4.02
CA GLY A 20 -5.91 6.40 -2.60
C GLY A 20 -7.33 6.14 -2.06
N GLY A 21 -8.37 6.06 -2.89
CA GLY A 21 -9.74 5.68 -2.47
C GLY A 21 -10.48 6.62 -1.49
N LEU A 22 -9.84 7.69 -0.99
CA LEU A 22 -10.42 8.56 0.05
C LEU A 22 -11.68 9.28 -0.43
N THR A 23 -12.66 9.41 0.46
CA THR A 23 -13.83 10.25 0.24
C THR A 23 -13.47 11.74 0.19
N THR A 24 -14.36 12.57 -0.36
CA THR A 24 -14.11 14.02 -0.48
C THR A 24 -14.04 14.64 0.91
N ALA A 25 -14.89 14.20 1.83
CA ALA A 25 -14.87 14.54 3.25
C ALA A 25 -13.53 14.23 3.92
N GLU A 26 -12.94 13.06 3.66
CA GLU A 26 -11.64 12.66 4.22
C GLU A 26 -10.50 13.55 3.69
N ILE A 27 -10.49 13.80 2.39
CA ILE A 27 -9.49 14.69 1.77
C ILE A 27 -9.68 16.13 2.29
N ALA A 28 -10.92 16.58 2.45
CA ALA A 28 -11.23 17.91 2.98
C ALA A 28 -10.71 18.08 4.41
N ARG A 29 -10.89 17.07 5.28
CA ARG A 29 -10.32 17.04 6.63
C ARG A 29 -8.79 17.09 6.62
N ALA A 30 -8.14 16.30 5.76
CA ALA A 30 -6.68 16.29 5.65
C ALA A 30 -6.10 17.64 5.19
N PHE A 31 -6.87 18.42 4.41
CA PHE A 31 -6.48 19.74 3.92
C PHE A 31 -7.04 20.90 4.75
N LEU A 32 -7.77 20.62 5.84
CA LEU A 32 -8.43 21.60 6.70
C LEU A 32 -9.29 22.62 5.93
N VAL A 33 -10.05 22.12 4.95
CA VAL A 33 -11.00 22.93 4.17
C VAL A 33 -12.41 22.33 4.22
N PRO A 34 -13.46 23.11 3.95
CA PRO A 34 -14.81 22.57 3.78
C PRO A 34 -14.88 21.52 2.67
N GLU A 35 -15.75 20.51 2.84
CA GLU A 35 -15.92 19.44 1.85
C GLU A 35 -16.32 19.97 0.47
N ALA A 36 -17.22 20.96 0.42
CA ALA A 36 -17.63 21.61 -0.82
C ALA A 36 -16.44 22.27 -1.57
N THR A 37 -15.51 22.87 -0.83
CA THR A 37 -14.29 23.48 -1.38
C THR A 37 -13.39 22.42 -2.00
N MET A 38 -13.24 21.27 -1.33
CA MET A 38 -12.46 20.15 -1.85
C MET A 38 -13.14 19.50 -3.06
N ALA A 39 -14.46 19.34 -3.04
CA ALA A 39 -15.24 18.83 -4.17
C ALA A 39 -15.03 19.67 -5.44
N GLN A 40 -15.13 21.00 -5.32
CA GLN A 40 -14.85 21.92 -6.44
C GLN A 40 -13.39 21.85 -6.90
N ARG A 41 -12.44 21.70 -5.98
CA ARG A 41 -11.02 21.57 -6.32
C ARG A 41 -10.75 20.31 -7.14
N ILE A 42 -11.28 19.16 -6.70
CA ILE A 42 -11.18 17.89 -7.41
C ILE A 42 -11.87 17.98 -8.78
N SER A 43 -13.06 18.56 -8.86
CA SER A 43 -13.80 18.72 -10.11
C SER A 43 -13.02 19.56 -11.14
N ARG A 44 -12.52 20.74 -10.74
CA ARG A 44 -11.70 21.61 -11.60
C ARG A 44 -10.42 20.93 -12.05
N ALA A 45 -9.77 20.20 -11.15
CA ALA A 45 -8.55 19.47 -11.48
C ALA A 45 -8.80 18.35 -12.50
N ARG A 46 -9.91 17.60 -12.37
CA ARG A 46 -10.35 16.61 -13.38
C ARG A 46 -10.66 17.25 -14.73
N GLN A 47 -11.35 18.39 -14.73
CA GLN A 47 -11.67 19.12 -15.95
C GLN A 47 -10.41 19.61 -16.66
N LYS A 48 -9.41 20.09 -15.91
CA LYS A 48 -8.12 20.52 -16.44
C LYS A 48 -7.31 19.38 -17.06
N ILE A 49 -7.33 18.19 -16.44
CA ILE A 49 -6.72 16.97 -17.02
C ILE A 49 -7.42 16.57 -18.32
N ARG A 50 -8.76 16.63 -18.37
CA ARG A 50 -9.52 16.32 -19.59
C ARG A 50 -9.23 17.32 -20.71
N ALA A 51 -9.09 18.59 -20.36
CA ALA A 51 -8.80 19.66 -21.31
C ALA A 51 -7.36 19.63 -21.84
N SER A 52 -6.39 19.14 -21.04
CA SER A 52 -4.97 19.17 -21.43
C SER A 52 -4.57 18.05 -22.41
N GLY A 53 -5.45 17.11 -22.73
CA GLY A 53 -5.15 15.99 -23.63
C GLY A 53 -3.97 15.12 -23.15
N ALA A 54 -3.60 15.22 -21.87
CA ALA A 54 -2.43 14.56 -21.32
C ALA A 54 -2.55 13.04 -21.45
N ARG A 55 -1.63 12.44 -22.21
CA ARG A 55 -1.50 10.98 -22.25
C ARG A 55 -0.84 10.54 -20.96
N PHE A 56 -1.56 9.78 -20.15
CA PHE A 56 -0.98 9.06 -19.02
C PHE A 56 -0.09 7.96 -19.59
N THR A 57 1.21 8.23 -19.64
CA THR A 57 2.20 7.18 -19.92
C THR A 57 2.60 6.51 -18.62
N VAL A 58 2.87 5.21 -18.70
CA VAL A 58 3.52 4.48 -17.62
C VAL A 58 4.89 5.14 -17.39
N PRO A 59 5.27 5.48 -16.15
CA PRO A 59 6.61 5.97 -15.85
C PRO A 59 7.65 4.98 -16.36
N SER A 60 8.73 5.47 -16.96
CA SER A 60 9.87 4.61 -17.32
C SER A 60 10.60 4.07 -16.08
N ASP A 61 10.45 4.74 -14.95
CA ASP A 61 10.91 4.30 -13.63
C ASP A 61 9.72 4.24 -12.66
N MET A 62 9.43 3.03 -12.18
CA MET A 62 8.33 2.77 -11.25
C MET A 62 8.71 3.03 -9.79
N ASN A 63 10.00 3.22 -9.47
CA ASN A 63 10.48 3.37 -8.09
C ASN A 63 9.74 4.47 -7.29
N PRO A 64 9.48 5.68 -7.82
CA PRO A 64 8.75 6.70 -7.07
C PRO A 64 7.30 6.28 -6.76
N VAL A 65 6.64 5.57 -7.68
CA VAL A 65 5.26 5.09 -7.49
C VAL A 65 5.24 3.99 -6.43
N LEU A 66 6.16 3.03 -6.52
CA LEU A 66 6.32 1.97 -5.54
C LEU A 66 6.62 2.53 -4.14
N HIS A 67 7.47 3.55 -4.07
CA HIS A 67 7.78 4.20 -2.80
C HIS A 67 6.57 4.92 -2.19
N VAL A 68 5.77 5.62 -3.00
CA VAL A 68 4.51 6.23 -2.52
C VAL A 68 3.54 5.17 -2.00
N LEU A 69 3.38 4.06 -2.73
CA LEU A 69 2.52 2.95 -2.29
C LEU A 69 3.01 2.35 -0.97
N TYR A 70 4.33 2.13 -0.84
CA TYR A 70 4.97 1.67 0.38
C TYR A 70 4.71 2.61 1.58
N LEU A 71 4.84 3.93 1.39
CA LEU A 71 4.58 4.90 2.45
C LEU A 71 3.11 4.93 2.87
N ILE A 72 2.17 4.89 1.91
CA ILE A 72 0.72 4.83 2.20
C ILE A 72 0.40 3.58 3.02
N PHE A 73 0.95 2.44 2.63
CA PHE A 73 0.78 1.19 3.38
C PHE A 73 1.32 1.30 4.80
N ASN A 74 2.57 1.78 4.96
CA ASN A 74 3.20 1.89 6.27
C ASN A 74 2.46 2.86 7.20
N GLU A 75 1.96 3.98 6.70
CA GLU A 75 1.13 4.90 7.49
C GLU A 75 -0.15 4.22 7.98
N GLY A 76 -0.83 3.45 7.11
CA GLY A 76 -2.02 2.70 7.49
C GLY A 76 -1.74 1.51 8.43
N TYR A 77 -0.56 0.91 8.32
CA TYR A 77 -0.16 -0.28 9.09
C TYR A 77 0.45 0.04 10.46
N THR A 78 1.34 1.02 10.55
CA THR A 78 2.03 1.39 11.81
C THR A 78 1.08 2.00 12.83
N ALA A 79 0.10 2.76 12.35
CA ALA A 79 -0.81 3.54 13.16
C ALA A 79 -2.09 2.77 13.54
N SER A 80 -2.08 1.44 13.39
CA SER A 80 -3.16 0.52 13.79
C SER A 80 -3.27 0.31 15.31
N SER A 81 -2.37 0.91 16.10
CA SER A 81 -2.42 0.93 17.57
C SER A 81 -3.29 2.09 18.02
N GLY A 82 -4.61 1.96 17.89
CA GLY A 82 -5.58 2.99 18.31
C GLY A 82 -6.96 2.83 17.65
N PRO A 83 -8.00 3.48 18.18
CA PRO A 83 -9.41 3.22 17.81
C PRO A 83 -9.84 3.70 16.40
N SER A 84 -8.91 4.02 15.50
CA SER A 84 -9.24 4.64 14.20
C SER A 84 -9.39 3.62 13.06
N LEU A 85 -10.64 3.24 12.74
CA LEU A 85 -10.98 2.43 11.55
C LEU A 85 -10.36 2.96 10.24
N HIS A 86 -10.28 4.29 10.09
CA HIS A 86 -9.80 4.95 8.87
C HIS A 86 -8.39 4.54 8.40
N ARG A 87 -7.53 4.05 9.31
CA ARG A 87 -6.13 3.71 8.96
C ARG A 87 -5.96 2.29 8.46
N ALA A 88 -6.80 1.36 8.91
CA ALA A 88 -6.88 0.02 8.35
C ALA A 88 -7.35 0.07 6.88
N GLU A 89 -8.28 0.98 6.55
CA GLU A 89 -8.70 1.23 5.16
C GLU A 89 -7.54 1.68 4.27
N LEU A 90 -6.64 2.52 4.79
CA LEU A 90 -5.51 3.03 4.01
C LEU A 90 -4.51 1.94 3.61
N ALA A 91 -4.20 1.02 4.53
CA ALA A 91 -3.34 -0.12 4.24
C ALA A 91 -3.98 -1.07 3.21
N ARG A 92 -5.29 -1.36 3.37
CA ARG A 92 -6.05 -2.16 2.40
C ARG A 92 -6.07 -1.53 1.02
N GLU A 93 -6.23 -0.21 0.96
CA GLU A 93 -6.23 0.52 -0.30
C GLU A 93 -4.86 0.52 -0.98
N ALA A 94 -3.77 0.65 -0.22
CA ALA A 94 -2.42 0.51 -0.75
C ALA A 94 -2.19 -0.89 -1.36
N ILE A 95 -2.67 -1.95 -0.71
CA ILE A 95 -2.65 -3.32 -1.24
C ILE A 95 -3.47 -3.39 -2.54
N ARG A 96 -4.72 -2.88 -2.53
CA ARG A 96 -5.60 -2.90 -3.71
C ARG A 96 -4.95 -2.21 -4.91
N LEU A 97 -4.32 -1.07 -4.70
CA LEU A 97 -3.60 -0.34 -5.74
C LEU A 97 -2.38 -1.08 -6.24
N THR A 98 -1.59 -1.65 -5.33
CA THR A 98 -0.39 -2.41 -5.71
C THR A 98 -0.77 -3.66 -6.50
N ARG A 99 -1.90 -4.31 -6.19
CA ARG A 99 -2.48 -5.39 -7.03
C ARG A 99 -2.83 -4.92 -8.44
N ILE A 100 -3.40 -3.73 -8.58
CA ILE A 100 -3.70 -3.15 -9.91
C ILE A 100 -2.40 -2.90 -10.67
N VAL A 101 -1.37 -2.34 -10.03
CA VAL A 101 -0.06 -2.13 -10.67
C VAL A 101 0.56 -3.46 -11.08
N HIS A 102 0.51 -4.48 -10.22
CA HIS A 102 0.98 -5.83 -10.52
C HIS A 102 0.25 -6.46 -11.71
N ALA A 103 -1.08 -6.30 -11.79
CA ALA A 103 -1.85 -6.78 -12.94
C ALA A 103 -1.47 -6.10 -14.26
N LEU A 104 -1.06 -4.83 -14.20
CA LEU A 104 -0.59 -4.08 -15.38
C LEU A 104 0.87 -4.38 -15.74
N LEU A 105 1.69 -4.74 -14.76
CA LEU A 105 3.13 -5.02 -14.89
C LEU A 105 3.47 -6.38 -14.26
N PRO A 106 2.91 -7.50 -14.75
CA PRO A 106 3.04 -8.81 -14.11
C PRO A 106 4.46 -9.39 -14.19
N SER A 107 5.32 -8.81 -15.02
CA SER A 107 6.72 -9.23 -15.18
C SER A 107 7.71 -8.37 -14.38
N ASP A 108 7.22 -7.35 -13.66
CA ASP A 108 8.07 -6.46 -12.86
C ASP A 108 8.28 -7.04 -11.45
N GLY A 109 9.53 -7.42 -11.16
CA GLY A 109 9.90 -8.05 -9.89
C GLY A 109 9.78 -7.14 -8.68
N GLU A 110 10.00 -5.83 -8.83
CA GLU A 110 9.88 -4.89 -7.71
C GLU A 110 8.42 -4.59 -7.38
N VAL A 111 7.54 -4.56 -8.37
CA VAL A 111 6.09 -4.50 -8.14
C VAL A 111 5.61 -5.75 -7.39
N ALA A 112 6.02 -6.94 -7.84
CA ALA A 112 5.69 -8.20 -7.18
C ALA A 112 6.24 -8.26 -5.75
N GLY A 113 7.50 -7.82 -5.56
CA GLY A 113 8.15 -7.74 -4.25
C GLY A 113 7.42 -6.79 -3.30
N LEU A 114 7.03 -5.60 -3.76
CA LEU A 114 6.28 -4.66 -2.91
C LEU A 114 4.92 -5.23 -2.51
N LEU A 115 4.18 -5.82 -3.46
CA LEU A 115 2.89 -6.44 -3.15
C LEU A 115 3.06 -7.56 -2.11
N ALA A 116 4.04 -8.44 -2.31
CA ALA A 116 4.33 -9.52 -1.38
C ALA A 116 4.66 -9.00 0.03
N LEU A 117 5.51 -7.98 0.13
CA LEU A 117 5.85 -7.33 1.40
C LEU A 117 4.60 -6.81 2.13
N MET A 118 3.70 -6.13 1.41
CA MET A 118 2.47 -5.61 2.01
C MET A 118 1.55 -6.74 2.48
N LEU A 119 1.34 -7.78 1.67
CA LEU A 119 0.48 -8.92 2.01
C LEU A 119 0.99 -9.68 3.22
N LEU A 120 2.27 -10.05 3.24
CA LEU A 120 2.91 -10.75 4.36
C LEU A 120 2.89 -9.90 5.64
N THR A 121 2.94 -8.57 5.49
CA THR A 121 2.88 -7.66 6.61
C THR A 121 1.46 -7.53 7.16
N ASP A 122 0.46 -7.35 6.29
CA ASP A 122 -0.93 -7.18 6.69
C ASP A 122 -1.59 -8.47 7.19
N ALA A 123 -1.12 -9.64 6.73
CA ALA A 123 -1.57 -10.95 7.19
C ALA A 123 -1.50 -11.11 8.71
N ARG A 124 -0.55 -10.42 9.35
CA ARG A 124 -0.30 -10.47 10.80
C ARG A 124 -1.22 -9.56 11.61
N ARG A 125 -2.00 -8.70 10.96
CA ARG A 125 -2.82 -7.66 11.61
C ARG A 125 -3.64 -8.17 12.80
N PRO A 126 -4.34 -9.32 12.72
CA PRO A 126 -5.15 -9.82 13.84
C PRO A 126 -4.33 -10.20 15.08
N ALA A 127 -3.04 -10.52 14.92
CA ALA A 127 -2.17 -10.96 16.01
C ALA A 127 -1.31 -9.83 16.62
N ARG A 128 -1.38 -8.60 16.09
CA ARG A 128 -0.47 -7.49 16.48
C ARG A 128 -0.81 -6.82 17.81
N THR A 129 -2.05 -6.93 18.26
CA THR A 129 -2.54 -6.23 19.46
C THR A 129 -3.27 -7.20 20.38
N ARG A 130 -3.03 -7.09 21.68
CA ARG A 130 -3.85 -7.78 22.69
C ARG A 130 -5.21 -7.07 22.84
N ALA A 131 -6.12 -7.70 23.57
CA ALA A 131 -7.43 -7.13 23.89
C ALA A 131 -7.35 -5.78 24.63
N ASP A 132 -6.25 -5.52 25.34
CA ASP A 132 -5.96 -4.24 26.02
C ASP A 132 -5.34 -3.17 25.10
N GLY A 133 -5.13 -3.48 23.81
CA GLY A 133 -4.52 -2.59 22.82
C GLY A 133 -2.99 -2.54 22.83
N SER A 134 -2.33 -3.29 23.72
CA SER A 134 -0.86 -3.39 23.75
C SER A 134 -0.32 -4.12 22.52
N LEU A 135 0.85 -3.69 22.03
CA LEU A 135 1.54 -4.34 20.92
C LEU A 135 2.10 -5.71 21.35
N VAL A 136 1.96 -6.70 20.47
CA VAL A 136 2.54 -8.04 20.62
C VAL A 136 3.83 -8.13 19.78
N PRO A 137 5.00 -8.38 20.40
CA PRO A 137 6.25 -8.63 19.68
C PRO A 137 6.09 -9.76 18.66
N LEU A 138 6.76 -9.66 17.51
CA LEU A 138 6.58 -10.62 16.40
C LEU A 138 6.77 -12.09 16.83
N ALA A 139 7.74 -12.36 17.71
CA ALA A 139 8.01 -13.71 18.22
C ALA A 139 6.90 -14.26 19.14
N GLU A 140 6.08 -13.39 19.72
CA GLU A 140 4.96 -13.74 20.63
C GLU A 140 3.60 -13.75 19.91
N GLN A 141 3.54 -13.37 18.63
CA GLN A 141 2.29 -13.33 17.89
C GLN A 141 1.74 -14.74 17.65
N ASP A 142 0.46 -14.94 17.96
CA ASP A 142 -0.23 -16.17 17.61
C ASP A 142 -0.38 -16.29 16.08
N ARG A 143 0.44 -17.15 15.48
CA ARG A 143 0.48 -17.39 14.04
C ARG A 143 -0.79 -18.06 13.51
N SER A 144 -1.61 -18.67 14.36
CA SER A 144 -2.90 -19.23 13.95
C SER A 144 -3.93 -18.15 13.58
N LEU A 145 -3.72 -16.92 14.07
CA LEU A 145 -4.56 -15.76 13.77
C LEU A 145 -4.15 -15.04 12.48
N TRP A 146 -3.09 -15.48 11.82
CA TRP A 146 -2.62 -14.83 10.59
C TRP A 146 -3.53 -15.19 9.42
N ASP A 147 -3.78 -14.21 8.55
CA ASP A 147 -4.56 -14.44 7.34
C ASP A 147 -3.76 -15.32 6.37
N ARG A 148 -4.16 -16.60 6.31
CA ARG A 148 -3.49 -17.60 5.48
C ARG A 148 -3.56 -17.28 3.98
N ALA A 149 -4.64 -16.68 3.50
CA ALA A 149 -4.77 -16.34 2.09
C ALA A 149 -3.76 -15.24 1.70
N LEU A 150 -3.55 -14.24 2.56
CA LEU A 150 -2.54 -13.21 2.34
C LEU A 150 -1.11 -13.77 2.44
N VAL A 151 -0.86 -14.70 3.37
CA VAL A 151 0.43 -15.39 3.47
C VAL A 151 0.72 -16.18 2.19
N ASP A 152 -0.21 -17.03 1.76
CA ASP A 152 -0.01 -17.91 0.61
C ASP A 152 0.23 -17.11 -0.68
N GLU A 153 -0.53 -16.03 -0.89
CA GLU A 153 -0.33 -15.12 -2.01
C GLU A 153 1.03 -14.41 -1.95
N GLY A 154 1.40 -13.88 -0.78
CA GLY A 154 2.67 -13.20 -0.58
C GLY A 154 3.87 -14.12 -0.85
N LEU A 155 3.83 -15.35 -0.34
CA LEU A 155 4.88 -16.34 -0.56
C LEU A 155 4.98 -16.76 -2.04
N ALA A 156 3.85 -16.89 -2.74
CA ALA A 156 3.85 -17.18 -4.17
C ALA A 156 4.54 -16.07 -4.98
N LEU A 157 4.25 -14.80 -4.65
CA LEU A 157 4.88 -13.64 -5.30
C LEU A 157 6.39 -13.56 -5.02
N VAL A 158 6.84 -13.81 -3.78
CA VAL A 158 8.27 -13.86 -3.44
C VAL A 158 8.99 -14.93 -4.25
N ARG A 159 8.46 -16.16 -4.27
CA ARG A 159 9.04 -17.28 -5.03
C ARG A 159 9.15 -16.94 -6.51
N TRP A 160 8.08 -16.37 -7.07
CA TRP A 160 8.08 -15.98 -8.47
C TRP A 160 9.12 -14.88 -8.75
N ALA A 161 9.15 -13.80 -7.96
CA ALA A 161 10.04 -12.67 -8.22
C ALA A 161 11.54 -13.05 -8.15
N LEU A 162 11.92 -13.85 -7.14
CA LEU A 162 13.29 -14.33 -6.94
C LEU A 162 13.79 -15.26 -8.05
N GLN A 163 12.88 -15.99 -8.70
CA GLN A 163 13.22 -16.93 -9.78
C GLN A 163 13.30 -16.28 -11.16
N HIS A 164 12.53 -15.20 -11.39
CA HIS A 164 12.28 -14.70 -12.74
C HIS A 164 12.85 -13.29 -13.00
N THR A 165 13.32 -12.60 -11.97
CA THR A 165 13.71 -11.19 -12.09
C THR A 165 15.03 -10.86 -11.39
N ARG A 166 15.59 -9.69 -11.71
CA ARG A 166 16.75 -9.18 -10.98
C ARG A 166 16.28 -8.72 -9.59
N VAL A 167 16.97 -9.17 -8.56
CA VAL A 167 16.67 -8.81 -7.16
C VAL A 167 16.80 -7.30 -6.96
N GLY A 168 15.77 -6.69 -6.39
CA GLY A 168 15.73 -5.31 -5.94
C GLY A 168 15.29 -5.17 -4.47
N VAL A 169 15.03 -3.93 -4.05
CA VAL A 169 14.88 -3.58 -2.63
C VAL A 169 13.63 -4.20 -2.02
N TYR A 170 12.49 -4.11 -2.70
CA TYR A 170 11.25 -4.64 -2.15
C TYR A 170 11.22 -6.17 -2.16
N GLN A 171 11.88 -6.80 -3.14
CA GLN A 171 12.04 -8.25 -3.17
C GLN A 171 12.84 -8.77 -1.97
N VAL A 172 13.94 -8.10 -1.60
CA VAL A 172 14.73 -8.47 -0.42
C VAL A 172 13.91 -8.32 0.86
N GLN A 173 13.19 -7.21 1.01
CA GLN A 173 12.32 -6.98 2.18
C GLN A 173 11.20 -8.03 2.27
N ALA A 174 10.59 -8.37 1.13
CA ALA A 174 9.56 -9.40 1.07
C ALA A 174 10.13 -10.80 1.38
N ALA A 175 11.33 -11.13 0.93
CA ALA A 175 11.99 -12.39 1.24
C ALA A 175 12.26 -12.53 2.75
N ILE A 176 12.71 -11.46 3.41
CA ILE A 176 12.87 -11.43 4.87
C ILE A 176 11.51 -11.64 5.56
N ALA A 177 10.47 -10.94 5.12
CA ALA A 177 9.12 -11.12 5.65
C ALA A 177 8.59 -12.54 5.45
N ALA A 178 8.91 -13.18 4.32
CA ALA A 178 8.52 -14.54 3.97
C ALA A 178 9.15 -15.57 4.89
N VAL A 179 10.46 -15.45 5.19
CA VAL A 179 11.14 -16.33 6.15
C VAL A 179 10.41 -16.34 7.50
N HIS A 180 10.03 -15.17 8.00
CA HIS A 180 9.27 -15.05 9.25
C HIS A 180 7.84 -15.58 9.17
N ALA A 181 7.29 -15.74 7.97
CA ALA A 181 5.93 -16.26 7.74
C ALA A 181 5.87 -17.76 7.47
N GLU A 182 6.93 -18.35 6.93
CA GLU A 182 7.01 -19.79 6.68
C GLU A 182 7.33 -20.60 7.95
N ALA A 183 7.97 -19.98 8.93
CA ALA A 183 8.25 -20.64 10.19
C ALA A 183 6.95 -20.97 10.97
N GLY A 184 6.87 -22.19 11.52
CA GLY A 184 5.78 -22.61 12.39
C GLY A 184 5.92 -22.06 13.82
N THR A 185 7.15 -21.76 14.26
CA THR A 185 7.47 -21.16 15.56
C THR A 185 8.61 -20.14 15.44
N ALA A 186 8.76 -19.21 16.40
CA ALA A 186 9.82 -18.18 16.37
C ALA A 186 11.23 -18.79 16.28
N GLY A 187 11.46 -19.94 16.93
CA GLY A 187 12.76 -20.63 16.94
C GLY A 187 13.17 -21.32 15.63
N GLN A 188 12.42 -21.15 14.53
CA GLN A 188 12.79 -21.67 13.21
C GLN A 188 13.35 -20.58 12.26
N THR A 189 13.47 -19.32 12.71
CA THR A 189 13.95 -18.18 11.90
C THR A 189 15.20 -17.47 12.41
N ASP A 190 15.80 -17.92 13.52
CA ASP A 190 16.99 -17.30 14.13
C ASP A 190 18.31 -17.94 13.66
#